data_AF-A0A2G2HJD9-F1
#
_entry.id   AF-A0A2G2HJD9-F1
#
_cell.length_a   1.000
_cell.length_b   1.000
_cell.length_c   1.000
_cell.angle_alpha   90.00
_cell.angle_beta   90.00
_cell.angle_gamma   90.00
#
_symmetry.space_group_name_H-M   'P 1'
#
loop_
_entity.id
_entity.type
_entity.pdbx_description
1 polymer ?
#
loop_
_entity_poly.entity_id
_entity_poly.type
_entity_poly.pdbx_seq_one_letter_code
_entity_poly.pdbx_strand_id
1 'polypeptide(L)'
;MLPLTTNEIIRINTETGPIPVKDFSYFFYLFRAIYVISVKSGGNNFQGNDYTRRDVKYLVTIVAKKIKKFSRQEILESSFTNLDINEDLTIVDIKRENPLDIIFGGISIALAAAVIISGGKFKGPGFKVELPPLGIGIKALKEAFKER
;
A
#
# COMPACT_ATOMS: atom_id res chain seq x y z
N MET A 1 10.92 -14.67 -11.03
CA MET A 1 10.04 -13.58 -11.48
C MET A 1 8.69 -13.80 -10.84
N LEU A 2 8.25 -12.88 -9.98
CA LEU A 2 6.89 -12.91 -9.46
C LEU A 2 5.95 -12.55 -10.64
N PRO A 3 4.97 -13.41 -10.98
CA PRO A 3 4.02 -13.05 -12.01
C PRO A 3 3.17 -11.86 -11.51
N LEU A 4 2.96 -10.86 -12.36
CA LEU A 4 1.98 -9.78 -12.14
C LEU A 4 0.60 -10.41 -12.08
N THR A 5 0.13 -10.72 -10.88
CA THR A 5 -1.10 -11.46 -10.72
C THR A 5 -2.02 -10.67 -9.84
N THR A 6 -3.05 -10.13 -10.48
CA THR A 6 -4.24 -9.47 -9.95
C THR A 6 -4.14 -7.95 -9.93
N ASN A 7 -4.88 -7.31 -10.84
CA ASN A 7 -5.21 -5.90 -10.73
C ASN A 7 -6.17 -5.74 -9.54
N GLU A 8 -5.76 -4.97 -8.55
CA GLU A 8 -6.53 -4.75 -7.33
C GLU A 8 -7.27 -3.42 -7.44
N ILE A 9 -8.58 -3.46 -7.25
CA ILE A 9 -9.40 -2.26 -7.22
C ILE A 9 -9.33 -1.68 -5.81
N ILE A 10 -8.72 -0.51 -5.67
CA ILE A 10 -8.61 0.22 -4.41
C ILE A 10 -9.45 1.48 -4.48
N ARG A 11 -10.35 1.63 -3.51
CA ARG A 11 -11.15 2.85 -3.37
C ARG A 11 -10.49 3.78 -2.37
N ILE A 12 -10.25 5.02 -2.78
CA ILE A 12 -9.85 6.11 -1.89
C ILE A 12 -11.11 6.91 -1.58
N ASN A 13 -11.57 6.85 -0.33
CA ASN A 13 -12.72 7.62 0.07
C ASN A 13 -12.36 9.12 0.10
N THR A 14 -13.01 9.88 -0.79
CA THR A 14 -12.90 11.34 -0.92
C THR A 14 -14.19 12.07 -0.52
N GLU A 15 -15.14 11.37 0.11
CA GLU A 15 -16.48 11.90 0.44
C GLU A 15 -16.45 12.97 1.55
N THR A 16 -15.33 13.10 2.27
CA THR A 16 -15.17 14.11 3.33
C THR A 16 -14.92 15.53 2.81
N GLY A 17 -14.95 15.75 1.49
CA GLY A 17 -14.75 17.06 0.86
C GLY A 17 -13.52 17.12 -0.07
N PRO A 18 -13.20 18.29 -0.64
CA PRO A 18 -12.07 18.45 -1.54
C PRO A 18 -10.75 18.09 -0.84
N ILE A 19 -9.89 17.39 -1.55
CA ILE A 19 -8.59 16.93 -1.04
C ILE A 19 -7.48 17.87 -1.54
N PRO A 20 -6.66 18.43 -0.63
CA PRO A 20 -5.46 19.16 -1.04
C PRO A 20 -4.48 18.27 -1.81
N VAL A 21 -3.97 18.76 -2.94
CA VAL A 21 -3.01 18.02 -3.78
C VAL A 21 -1.77 17.58 -3.00
N LYS A 22 -1.31 18.43 -2.08
CA LYS A 22 -0.19 18.11 -1.17
C LYS A 22 -0.47 16.84 -0.37
N ASP A 23 -1.66 16.74 0.23
CA ASP A 23 -2.05 15.60 1.07
C ASP A 23 -2.21 14.33 0.23
N PHE A 24 -2.80 14.47 -0.96
CA PHE A 24 -2.89 13.37 -1.93
C PHE A 24 -1.49 12.86 -2.30
N SER A 25 -0.59 13.73 -2.75
CA SER A 25 0.78 13.34 -3.12
C SER A 25 1.56 12.70 -1.96
N TYR A 26 1.37 13.23 -0.74
CA TYR A 26 2.05 12.74 0.44
C TYR A 26 1.53 11.38 0.90
N PHE A 27 0.24 11.11 0.75
CA PHE A 27 -0.32 9.77 0.91
C PHE A 27 0.37 8.77 -0.03
N PHE A 28 0.46 9.07 -1.34
CA PHE A 28 1.11 8.18 -2.30
C PHE A 28 2.59 7.97 -2.00
N TYR A 29 3.30 9.01 -1.57
CA TYR A 29 4.70 8.93 -1.13
C TYR A 29 4.88 7.90 0.00
N LEU A 30 4.10 8.03 1.09
CA LEU A 30 4.18 7.10 2.22
C LEU A 30 3.66 5.71 1.86
N PHE A 31 2.57 5.63 1.08
CA PHE A 31 1.99 4.38 0.64
C PHE A 31 2.96 3.57 -0.23
N ARG A 32 3.62 4.21 -1.19
CA ARG A 32 4.66 3.59 -2.03
C ARG A 32 5.85 3.14 -1.19
N ALA A 33 6.28 3.91 -0.20
CA ALA A 33 7.35 3.48 0.72
C ALA A 33 6.98 2.16 1.42
N ILE A 34 5.77 2.05 1.98
CA ILE A 34 5.32 0.82 2.65
C ILE A 34 5.19 -0.34 1.66
N TYR A 35 4.70 -0.08 0.46
CA TYR A 35 4.63 -1.09 -0.59
C TYR A 35 6.01 -1.68 -0.88
N VAL A 36 7.03 -0.86 -1.14
CA VAL A 36 8.40 -1.34 -1.38
C VAL A 36 8.95 -2.12 -0.19
N ILE A 37 8.72 -1.61 1.02
CA ILE A 37 9.18 -2.30 2.23
C ILE A 37 8.50 -3.66 2.35
N SER A 38 7.22 -3.75 1.97
CA SER A 38 6.46 -5.00 1.95
C SER A 38 6.97 -5.97 0.90
N VAL A 39 7.30 -5.50 -0.32
CA VAL A 39 7.94 -6.31 -1.37
C VAL A 39 9.29 -6.86 -0.88
N LYS A 40 10.17 -5.99 -0.37
CA LYS A 40 11.50 -6.37 0.14
C LYS A 40 11.42 -7.29 1.36
N SER A 41 10.41 -7.12 2.22
CA SER A 41 10.18 -7.97 3.40
C SER A 41 9.50 -9.29 3.06
N GLY A 42 8.79 -9.35 1.93
CA GLY A 42 8.15 -10.56 1.43
C GLY A 42 9.15 -11.59 0.92
N GLY A 43 10.17 -11.12 0.18
CA GLY A 43 11.21 -11.98 -0.38
C GLY A 43 10.64 -13.15 -1.19
N ASN A 44 11.34 -14.29 -1.18
CA ASN A 44 10.89 -15.52 -1.85
C ASN A 44 9.76 -16.26 -1.12
N ASN A 45 9.38 -15.84 0.09
CA ASN A 45 8.46 -16.58 0.95
C ASN A 45 6.99 -16.50 0.49
N PHE A 46 6.68 -15.57 -0.43
CA PHE A 46 5.34 -15.38 -0.96
C PHE A 46 5.31 -15.49 -2.50
N GLN A 47 6.20 -16.32 -3.08
CA GLN A 47 6.15 -16.63 -4.50
C GLN A 47 4.90 -17.44 -4.84
N GLY A 48 3.89 -16.78 -5.41
CA GLY A 48 2.65 -17.41 -5.88
C GLY A 48 1.42 -16.52 -5.67
N ASN A 49 0.30 -16.90 -6.29
CA ASN A 49 -0.95 -16.12 -6.25
C ASN A 49 -1.84 -16.51 -5.06
N ASP A 50 -1.56 -17.65 -4.43
CA ASP A 50 -2.35 -18.20 -3.33
C ASP A 50 -1.69 -17.87 -1.98
N TYR A 51 -1.90 -16.65 -1.51
CA TYR A 51 -1.53 -16.22 -0.17
C TYR A 51 -2.75 -16.21 0.75
N THR A 52 -2.59 -16.73 1.96
CA THR A 52 -3.64 -16.81 2.96
C THR A 52 -3.74 -15.51 3.76
N ARG A 53 -4.85 -15.36 4.50
CA ARG A 53 -4.98 -14.27 5.49
C ARG A 53 -3.86 -14.29 6.54
N ARG A 54 -3.29 -15.46 6.84
CA ARG A 54 -2.16 -15.58 7.78
C ARG A 54 -0.89 -14.97 7.19
N ASP A 55 -0.65 -15.18 5.90
CA ASP A 55 0.51 -14.64 5.18
C ASP A 55 0.48 -13.12 5.15
N VAL A 56 -0.68 -12.54 4.79
CA VAL A 56 -0.91 -11.09 4.85
C VAL A 56 -0.67 -10.56 6.26
N LYS A 57 -1.23 -11.20 7.29
CA LYS A 57 -1.08 -10.76 8.69
C LYS A 57 0.37 -10.85 9.17
N TYR A 58 1.08 -11.89 8.77
CA TYR A 58 2.50 -12.06 9.08
C TYR A 58 3.34 -10.96 8.43
N LEU A 59 3.13 -10.68 7.14
CA LEU A 59 3.82 -9.61 6.43
C LEU A 59 3.54 -8.24 7.06
N VAL A 60 2.28 -7.93 7.35
CA VAL A 60 1.88 -6.70 8.07
C VAL A 60 2.65 -6.56 9.38
N THR A 61 2.78 -7.65 10.14
CA THR A 61 3.46 -7.63 11.45
C THR A 61 4.95 -7.33 11.29
N ILE A 62 5.62 -7.95 10.32
CA ILE A 62 7.05 -7.71 10.03
C ILE A 62 7.26 -6.27 9.58
N VAL A 63 6.48 -5.81 8.61
CA VAL A 63 6.61 -4.47 8.04
C VAL A 63 6.35 -3.42 9.11
N ALA A 64 5.28 -3.55 9.89
CA ALA A 64 4.95 -2.63 10.98
C ALA A 64 6.06 -2.55 12.05
N LYS A 65 6.77 -3.65 12.33
CA LYS A 65 7.92 -3.64 13.25
C LYS A 65 9.14 -2.93 12.63
N LYS A 66 9.35 -3.11 11.32
CA LYS A 66 10.48 -2.55 10.57
C LYS A 66 10.36 -1.03 10.39
N ILE A 67 9.21 -0.55 9.92
CA ILE A 67 8.98 0.87 9.63
C ILE A 67 9.09 1.78 10.86
N LYS A 68 8.83 1.26 12.07
CA LYS A 68 8.98 2.02 13.34
C LYS A 68 10.40 2.47 13.65
N LYS A 69 11.39 1.95 12.92
CA LYS A 69 12.81 2.24 13.06
C LYS A 69 13.36 3.06 11.90
N PHE A 70 12.55 3.32 10.87
CA PHE A 70 13.01 4.02 9.68
C PHE A 70 13.18 5.50 10.00
N SER A 71 14.31 6.04 9.58
CA SER A 71 14.56 7.47 9.46
C SER A 71 13.79 8.06 8.27
N ARG A 72 13.64 9.40 8.25
CA ARG A 72 13.05 10.10 7.09
C ARG A 72 13.77 9.78 5.79
N GLN A 73 15.10 9.63 5.85
CA GLN A 73 15.91 9.28 4.69
C GLN A 73 15.57 7.88 4.17
N GLU A 74 15.42 6.87 5.04
CA GLU A 74 15.05 5.51 4.63
C GLU A 74 13.62 5.44 4.05
N ILE A 75 12.70 6.27 4.55
CA ILE A 75 11.35 6.40 3.97
C ILE A 75 11.46 6.95 2.55
N LEU A 76 12.25 8.02 2.38
CA LEU A 76 12.48 8.65 1.08
C LEU A 76 13.12 7.67 0.10
N GLU A 77 14.21 7.02 0.49
CA GLU A 77 14.88 5.99 -0.31
C GLU A 77 13.93 4.85 -0.68
N SER A 78 13.06 4.42 0.24
CA SER A 78 12.06 3.39 -0.04
C SER A 78 11.00 3.86 -1.03
N SER A 79 10.52 5.10 -0.91
CA SER A 79 9.49 5.67 -1.79
C SER A 79 9.96 5.80 -3.25
N PHE A 80 11.25 6.12 -3.45
CA PHE A 80 11.88 6.32 -4.76
C PHE A 80 12.74 5.12 -5.22
N THR A 81 12.71 4.01 -4.50
CA THR A 81 13.41 2.79 -4.93
C THR A 81 12.78 2.29 -6.24
N ASN A 82 13.63 2.05 -7.24
CA ASN A 82 13.26 1.33 -8.47
C ASN A 82 13.05 -0.15 -8.15
N LEU A 83 11.89 -0.69 -8.56
CA LEU A 83 11.62 -2.12 -8.58
C LEU A 83 11.66 -2.64 -10.01
N ASP A 84 11.69 -3.96 -10.19
CA ASP A 84 11.40 -4.53 -11.50
C ASP A 84 10.00 -4.10 -11.93
N ILE A 85 9.78 -3.87 -13.23
CA ILE A 85 8.50 -3.40 -13.74
C ILE A 85 7.33 -4.33 -13.39
N ASN A 86 7.60 -5.63 -13.18
CA ASN A 86 6.61 -6.63 -12.78
C ASN A 86 6.35 -6.67 -11.27
N GLU A 87 7.19 -6.01 -10.48
CA GLU A 87 7.08 -5.93 -9.02
C GLU A 87 6.67 -4.54 -8.55
N ASP A 88 6.74 -3.53 -9.42
CA ASP A 88 6.41 -2.15 -9.06
C ASP A 88 4.91 -1.94 -8.85
N LEU A 89 4.59 -0.98 -7.99
CA LEU A 89 3.24 -0.48 -7.80
C LEU A 89 2.91 0.50 -8.93
N THR A 90 1.97 0.13 -9.77
CA THR A 90 1.53 0.92 -10.92
C THR A 90 0.08 1.36 -10.75
N ILE A 91 -0.23 2.57 -11.20
CA ILE A 91 -1.62 3.00 -11.38
C ILE A 91 -2.04 2.56 -12.78
N VAL A 92 -3.01 1.66 -12.84
CA VAL A 92 -3.53 1.09 -14.10
C VAL A 92 -4.69 1.94 -14.63
N ASP A 93 -5.57 2.41 -13.75
CA ASP A 93 -6.74 3.22 -14.09
C ASP A 93 -7.13 4.13 -12.92
N ILE A 94 -7.73 5.28 -13.21
CA ILE A 94 -8.32 6.20 -12.24
C ILE A 94 -9.72 6.57 -12.73
N LYS A 95 -10.74 6.11 -12.02
CA LYS A 95 -12.12 6.52 -12.25
C LYS A 95 -12.44 7.71 -11.36
N ARG A 96 -12.79 8.81 -12.01
CA ARG A 96 -13.03 10.11 -11.38
C ARG A 96 -14.48 10.23 -10.89
N GLU A 97 -14.88 9.31 -10.04
CA GLU A 97 -16.12 9.36 -9.27
C GLU A 97 -15.78 9.83 -7.85
N ASN A 98 -16.75 10.32 -7.06
CA ASN A 98 -16.54 10.54 -5.63
C ASN A 98 -17.31 9.42 -4.91
N PRO A 99 -16.63 8.46 -4.26
CA PRO A 99 -15.18 8.37 -4.00
C PRO A 99 -14.30 8.00 -5.22
N LEU A 100 -13.01 8.38 -5.19
CA LEU A 100 -12.03 8.04 -6.23
C LEU A 100 -11.75 6.52 -6.24
N ASP A 101 -11.91 5.90 -7.40
CA ASP A 101 -11.60 4.50 -7.62
C ASP A 101 -10.27 4.40 -8.40
N ILE A 102 -9.24 3.80 -7.79
CA ILE A 102 -7.91 3.64 -8.39
C ILE A 102 -7.59 2.15 -8.51
N ILE A 103 -7.24 1.73 -9.71
CA ILE A 103 -6.82 0.35 -9.96
C ILE A 103 -5.30 0.31 -9.86
N PHE A 104 -4.79 -0.50 -8.93
CA PHE A 104 -3.36 -0.71 -8.77
C PHE A 104 -2.95 -2.07 -9.35
N GLY A 105 -1.80 -2.08 -10.02
CA GLY A 105 -1.08 -3.27 -10.44
C GLY A 105 0.18 -3.44 -9.61
N GLY A 106 0.51 -4.67 -9.21
CA GLY A 106 1.71 -4.98 -8.44
C GLY A 106 1.59 -6.31 -7.69
N ILE A 107 2.44 -6.51 -6.68
CA ILE A 107 2.44 -7.70 -5.83
C ILE A 107 1.29 -7.60 -4.81
N SER A 108 0.26 -8.41 -4.99
CA SER A 108 -1.00 -8.28 -4.25
C SER A 108 -0.89 -8.49 -2.73
N ILE A 109 -0.01 -9.39 -2.26
CA ILE A 109 0.22 -9.53 -0.81
C ILE A 109 0.90 -8.28 -0.21
N ALA A 110 1.82 -7.66 -0.96
CA ALA A 110 2.50 -6.43 -0.54
C ALA A 110 1.52 -5.24 -0.55
N LEU A 111 0.65 -5.20 -1.55
CA LEU A 111 -0.42 -4.22 -1.64
C LEU A 111 -1.42 -4.36 -0.49
N ALA A 112 -1.87 -5.58 -0.19
CA ALA A 112 -2.74 -5.84 0.95
C ALA A 112 -2.11 -5.42 2.29
N ALA A 113 -0.81 -5.68 2.47
CA ALA A 113 -0.08 -5.24 3.65
C ALA A 113 -0.02 -3.70 3.74
N ALA A 114 0.31 -3.02 2.64
CA ALA A 114 0.34 -1.56 2.58
C ALA A 114 -1.02 -0.94 2.90
N VAL A 115 -2.11 -1.48 2.35
CA VAL A 115 -3.47 -1.02 2.64
C VAL A 115 -3.81 -1.19 4.12
N ILE A 116 -3.55 -2.35 4.72
CA ILE A 116 -3.83 -2.58 6.14
C ILE A 116 -3.04 -1.62 7.03
N ILE A 117 -1.74 -1.40 6.74
CA ILE A 117 -0.90 -0.50 7.53
C ILE A 117 -1.37 0.96 7.38
N SER A 118 -1.87 1.34 6.21
CA SER A 118 -2.48 2.66 6.00
C SER A 118 -3.82 2.86 6.70
N GLY A 119 -4.32 1.87 7.45
CA GLY A 119 -5.63 1.92 8.15
C GLY A 119 -6.80 1.42 7.32
N GLY A 120 -6.52 0.81 6.16
CA GLY A 120 -7.53 0.25 5.27
C GLY A 120 -8.03 -1.11 5.72
N LYS A 121 -9.01 -1.63 4.98
CA LYS A 121 -9.66 -2.92 5.27
C LYS A 121 -9.44 -3.89 4.13
N PHE A 122 -9.41 -5.17 4.51
CA PHE A 122 -9.34 -6.31 3.61
C PHE A 122 -10.65 -7.10 3.67
N LYS A 123 -11.30 -7.37 2.53
CA LYS A 123 -12.57 -8.11 2.46
C LYS A 123 -12.45 -9.34 1.54
N GLY A 124 -12.79 -10.51 2.11
CA GLY A 124 -13.30 -11.69 1.40
C GLY A 124 -12.32 -12.53 0.55
N PRO A 125 -12.79 -13.69 0.05
CA PRO A 125 -12.09 -14.48 -0.96
C PRO A 125 -12.21 -13.76 -2.32
N GLY A 126 -11.08 -13.40 -2.93
CA GLY A 126 -11.04 -12.56 -4.14
C GLY A 126 -10.63 -11.10 -3.86
N PHE A 127 -9.71 -10.90 -2.91
CA PHE A 127 -8.90 -9.70 -2.69
C PHE A 127 -9.60 -8.39 -3.08
N LYS A 128 -10.41 -7.86 -2.16
CA LYS A 128 -10.89 -6.49 -2.27
C LYS A 128 -10.40 -5.71 -1.08
N VAL A 129 -9.53 -4.75 -1.37
CA VAL A 129 -8.94 -3.88 -0.36
C VAL A 129 -9.47 -2.46 -0.52
N GLU A 130 -9.71 -1.80 0.61
CA GLU A 130 -10.34 -0.49 0.67
C GLU A 130 -9.46 0.40 1.52
N LEU A 131 -8.98 1.51 0.95
CA LEU A 131 -8.22 2.50 1.71
C LEU A 131 -9.18 3.29 2.61
N PRO A 132 -8.72 3.73 3.78
CA PRO A 132 -9.53 4.60 4.60
C PRO A 132 -9.65 5.99 3.93
N PRO A 133 -10.55 6.86 4.43
CA PRO A 133 -10.56 8.27 4.03
C PRO A 133 -9.16 8.87 4.08
N LEU A 134 -8.80 9.67 3.08
CA LEU A 134 -7.40 10.07 2.88
C LEU A 134 -6.77 10.71 4.13
N GLY A 135 -7.50 11.60 4.83
CA GLY A 135 -7.01 12.21 6.06
C GLY A 135 -6.71 11.20 7.17
N ILE A 136 -7.52 10.15 7.29
CA ILE A 136 -7.27 9.03 8.21
C ILE A 136 -6.07 8.22 7.74
N GLY A 137 -5.96 7.94 6.44
CA GLY A 137 -4.84 7.21 5.85
C GLY A 137 -3.50 7.91 6.06
N ILE A 138 -3.43 9.22 5.81
CA ILE A 138 -2.23 10.01 6.05
C ILE A 138 -1.83 9.96 7.52
N LYS A 139 -2.80 10.14 8.44
CA LYS A 139 -2.53 10.07 9.87
C LYS A 139 -2.00 8.70 10.28
N ALA A 140 -2.64 7.62 9.81
CA ALA A 140 -2.22 6.25 10.09
C ALA A 140 -0.80 5.97 9.55
N LEU A 141 -0.50 6.42 8.33
CA LEU A 141 0.83 6.27 7.72
C LEU A 141 1.90 7.07 8.48
N LYS A 142 1.61 8.33 8.84
CA LYS A 142 2.49 9.14 9.68
C LYS A 142 2.79 8.46 11.02
N GLU A 143 1.75 7.99 11.71
CA GLU A 143 1.89 7.26 12.98
C GLU A 143 2.69 5.97 12.80
N ALA A 144 2.47 5.23 11.71
CA ALA A 144 3.19 4.01 11.40
C ALA A 144 4.70 4.25 11.23
N PHE A 145 5.08 5.35 10.57
CA PHE A 145 6.47 5.79 10.41
C PHE A 145 7.00 6.65 11.57
N LYS A 146 6.18 7.00 12.55
CA LYS A 146 6.48 8.02 13.58
C LYS A 146 6.90 9.39 13.01
N GLU A 147 6.37 9.75 11.84
CA GLU A 147 6.51 11.11 11.32
C GLU A 147 5.55 12.05 12.05
N ARG A 148 6.07 13.16 12.59
CA ARG A 148 5.27 14.30 13.07
C ARG A 148 5.01 15.24 11.89
#